data_AF-A0A948GHI8-F1
#
_entry.id   AF-A0A948GHI8-F1
#
_cell.length_a   1.000
_cell.length_b   1.000
_cell.length_c   1.000
_cell.angle_alpha   90.00
_cell.angle_beta   90.00
_cell.angle_gamma   90.00
#
_symmetry.space_group_name_H-M   'P 1'
#
loop_
_entity.id
_entity.type
_entity.pdbx_description
1 polymer ?
#
loop_
_entity_poly.entity_id
_entity_poly.type
_entity_poly.pdbx_seq_one_letter_code
_entity_poly.pdbx_strand_id
1 'polypeptide(L)'
;MNMRFTISIAFVFVLSCAPFINAYGLPGEGIAFDQNSGNYVVNYMGFDDAGESDEPTMPRQAIFVPATKIDPVLGSTIRLRGAEVSYFYRVSNGSNSRQALVTFVIDPVSDISTSVPLPKNMQGVDVRALEQSNTNQIGRDALITPHGWYGSAAVSNDMGLRIGWMSSSMNKSARGLAAGLTQAGFGFSSKDISGIRNAQFRGRAPVFGYVDEGPTGEISEQLEKLRQNDFITRPAAVPAIAVPNPFDAALLLDRIRTEMNTWPGKQLLDPAFAAQLDRYLVSAAEAYRLNNPKVAKEHIHTLRKMLAKEHHHVDNDDADDEDTEEHKRVTRRSIDRLAARVLDFDLRYVLKRMEQGHDKDGRGNDEHRKDDPRKR
;
A
#
# COMPACT_ATOMS: atom_id res chain seq x y z
N MET A 1 -34.04 41.29 -0.68
CA MET A 1 -33.14 41.37 0.49
C MET A 1 -32.21 40.17 0.41
N ASN A 2 -31.02 40.34 -0.19
CA ASN A 2 -30.12 39.25 -0.54
C ASN A 2 -29.23 38.92 0.67
N MET A 3 -29.55 37.83 1.35
CA MET A 3 -28.83 37.36 2.53
C MET A 3 -27.66 36.49 2.06
N ARG A 4 -26.45 37.06 2.04
CA ARG A 4 -25.19 36.34 1.77
C ARG A 4 -24.78 35.59 3.04
N PHE A 5 -25.00 34.28 3.07
CA PHE A 5 -24.41 33.41 4.08
C PHE A 5 -22.91 33.25 3.80
N THR A 6 -22.08 33.85 4.65
CA THR A 6 -20.64 33.60 4.71
C THR A 6 -20.43 32.50 5.73
N ILE A 7 -20.23 31.26 5.26
CA ILE A 7 -19.86 30.13 6.11
C ILE A 7 -18.34 30.12 6.21
N SER A 8 -17.82 30.49 7.38
CA SER A 8 -16.41 30.28 7.73
C SER A 8 -16.12 28.79 7.77
N ILE A 9 -15.33 28.33 6.81
CA ILE A 9 -14.85 26.95 6.68
C ILE A 9 -13.76 26.75 7.74
N ALA A 10 -14.08 26.04 8.82
CA ALA A 10 -13.07 25.46 9.70
C ALA A 10 -12.49 24.23 8.99
N PHE A 11 -11.28 24.36 8.45
CA PHE A 11 -10.48 23.23 8.01
C PHE A 11 -10.18 22.35 9.24
N VAL A 12 -10.84 21.20 9.35
CA VAL A 12 -10.35 20.14 10.22
C VAL A 12 -9.20 19.48 9.47
N PHE A 13 -8.01 20.08 9.57
CA PHE A 13 -6.79 19.29 9.41
C PHE A 13 -6.94 18.14 10.40
N VAL A 14 -7.00 16.90 9.92
CA VAL A 14 -6.50 15.78 10.71
C VAL A 14 -5.00 16.06 10.84
N LEU A 15 -4.66 16.93 11.79
CA LEU A 15 -3.38 16.90 12.44
C LEU A 15 -3.30 15.46 12.90
N SER A 16 -2.51 14.62 12.21
CA SER A 16 -1.83 13.61 12.97
C SER A 16 -1.16 14.43 14.07
N CYS A 17 -1.59 14.24 15.32
CA CYS A 17 -0.83 14.73 16.45
C CYS A 17 0.50 14.01 16.32
N ALA A 18 1.43 14.58 15.56
CA ALA A 18 2.83 14.38 15.80
C ALA A 18 2.94 14.72 17.29
N PRO A 19 3.20 13.73 18.18
CA PRO A 19 3.46 14.07 19.56
C PRO A 19 4.50 15.18 19.51
N PHE A 20 4.23 16.31 20.15
CA PHE A 20 5.22 17.38 20.23
C PHE A 20 6.38 16.81 21.04
N ILE A 21 7.35 16.23 20.35
CA ILE A 21 8.59 15.72 20.94
C ILE A 21 9.42 16.97 21.23
N ASN A 22 9.05 17.70 22.27
CA ASN A 22 9.98 18.60 22.95
C ASN A 22 10.80 17.69 23.85
N ALA A 23 11.88 17.15 23.31
CA ALA A 23 12.84 16.44 24.13
C ALA A 23 14.03 17.34 24.40
N TYR A 24 14.57 17.21 25.59
CA TYR A 24 15.63 18.05 26.10
C TYR A 24 16.89 17.20 26.19
N GLY A 25 17.92 17.56 25.41
CA GLY A 25 19.27 17.04 25.60
C GLY A 25 20.00 17.82 26.70
N LEU A 26 21.32 17.95 26.57
CA LEU A 26 22.07 18.90 27.41
C LEU A 26 21.49 20.32 27.24
N PRO A 27 21.67 21.23 28.22
CA PRO A 27 21.17 22.59 28.10
C PRO A 27 21.58 23.25 26.77
N GLY A 28 20.60 23.58 25.94
CA GLY A 28 20.79 24.17 24.61
C GLY A 28 20.64 23.20 23.43
N GLU A 29 20.61 21.89 23.67
CA GLU A 29 20.31 20.88 22.66
C GLU A 29 18.80 20.62 22.55
N GLY A 30 18.35 20.30 21.35
CA GLY A 30 16.96 19.95 21.13
C GLY A 30 16.57 19.96 19.66
N ILE A 31 15.42 19.34 19.40
CA ILE A 31 14.78 19.37 18.09
C ILE A 31 13.51 20.20 18.21
N ALA A 32 13.45 21.32 17.51
CA ALA A 32 12.30 22.23 17.53
C ALA A 32 11.61 22.25 16.16
N PHE A 33 10.30 22.02 16.14
CA PHE A 33 9.50 22.15 14.92
C PHE A 33 9.16 23.62 14.63
N ASP A 34 9.59 24.14 13.47
CA ASP A 34 9.22 25.45 12.98
C ASP A 34 7.88 25.38 12.21
N GLN A 35 6.82 25.92 12.80
CA GLN A 35 5.47 25.89 12.23
C GLN A 35 5.35 26.65 10.89
N ASN A 36 6.21 27.65 10.64
CA ASN A 36 6.11 28.46 9.42
C ASN A 36 6.65 27.69 8.22
N SER A 37 7.87 27.16 8.35
CA SER A 37 8.50 26.39 7.27
C SER A 37 8.03 24.94 7.23
N GLY A 38 7.62 24.37 8.36
CA GLY A 38 7.42 22.94 8.56
C GLY A 38 8.73 22.14 8.59
N ASN A 39 9.85 22.78 8.95
CA ASN A 39 11.15 22.13 9.16
C ASN A 39 11.36 21.83 10.65
N TYR A 40 12.36 21.01 10.95
CA TYR A 40 12.89 20.85 12.29
C TYR A 40 14.26 21.51 12.39
N VAL A 41 14.43 22.36 13.40
CA VAL A 41 15.71 22.96 13.78
C VAL A 41 16.33 22.04 14.82
N VAL A 42 17.50 21.48 14.49
CA VAL A 42 18.26 20.58 15.36
C VAL A 42 19.40 21.40 15.95
N ASN A 43 19.33 21.71 17.24
CA ASN A 43 20.44 22.30 17.99
C ASN A 43 21.18 21.17 18.71
N TYR A 44 22.49 21.13 18.59
CA TYR A 44 23.34 20.09 19.16
C TYR A 44 24.72 20.63 19.53
N MET A 45 25.44 19.96 20.43
CA MET A 45 26.85 20.24 20.67
C MET A 45 27.71 19.47 19.68
N GLY A 46 28.49 20.19 18.88
CA GLY A 46 29.44 19.66 17.92
C GLY A 46 30.88 19.74 18.43
N PHE A 47 31.78 19.07 17.73
CA PHE A 47 33.22 19.12 18.00
C PHE A 47 33.85 20.36 17.35
N ASP A 48 34.93 20.86 17.95
CA ASP A 48 35.75 21.91 17.34
C ASP A 48 36.50 21.33 16.14
N ASP A 49 36.59 22.10 15.06
CA ASP A 49 37.26 21.72 13.82
C ASP A 49 38.78 21.47 14.05
N ALA A 50 39.32 21.95 15.18
CA ALA A 50 40.70 21.76 15.60
C ALA A 50 41.02 20.35 16.15
N GLY A 51 40.01 19.51 16.45
CA GLY A 51 40.21 18.12 16.89
C GLY A 51 40.97 17.93 18.21
N GLU A 52 41.14 18.99 19.01
CA GLU A 52 41.91 18.94 20.28
C GLU A 52 41.06 18.48 21.49
N SER A 53 39.73 18.41 21.37
CA SER A 53 38.85 18.00 22.46
C SER A 53 37.97 16.78 22.10
N ASP A 54 38.00 15.76 22.96
CA ASP A 54 37.11 14.59 22.89
C ASP A 54 35.67 14.90 23.37
N GLU A 55 35.41 16.12 23.83
CA GLU A 55 34.08 16.58 24.24
C GLU A 55 33.48 17.58 23.23
N PRO A 56 32.19 17.46 22.91
CA PRO A 56 31.51 18.42 22.05
C PRO A 56 31.30 19.73 22.83
N THR A 57 31.90 20.82 22.36
CA THR A 57 31.95 22.10 23.08
C THR A 57 31.29 23.26 22.34
N MET A 58 30.94 23.09 21.07
CA MET A 58 30.41 24.18 20.25
C MET A 58 28.94 23.97 19.91
N PRO A 59 28.04 24.91 20.23
CA PRO A 59 26.65 24.82 19.79
C PRO A 59 26.59 24.94 18.26
N ARG A 60 26.05 23.92 17.62
CA ARG A 60 25.79 23.85 16.18
C ARG A 60 24.28 23.78 15.93
N GLN A 61 23.90 24.12 14.70
CA GLN A 61 22.52 24.05 14.25
C GLN A 61 22.45 23.40 12.87
N ALA A 62 21.53 22.45 12.71
CA ALA A 62 21.18 21.85 11.43
C ALA A 62 19.68 21.98 11.16
N ILE A 63 19.30 21.94 9.88
CA ILE A 63 17.89 22.02 9.46
C ILE A 63 17.49 20.69 8.83
N PHE A 64 16.60 19.97 9.49
CA PHE A 64 15.95 18.80 8.90
C PHE A 64 14.69 19.23 8.16
N VAL A 65 14.72 19.08 6.84
CA VAL A 65 13.59 19.35 5.96
C VAL A 65 12.87 18.02 5.71
N PRO A 66 11.67 17.80 6.27
CA PRO A 66 10.98 16.53 6.08
C PRO A 66 10.54 16.32 4.63
N ALA A 67 10.59 15.09 4.17
CA ALA A 67 10.04 14.60 2.90
C ALA A 67 8.51 14.50 2.92
N THR A 68 7.85 14.80 4.03
CA THR A 68 6.38 14.78 4.17
C THR A 68 5.68 16.02 3.62
N LYS A 69 6.37 16.96 2.99
CA LYS A 69 5.75 18.18 2.42
C LYS A 69 5.12 17.95 1.03
N ILE A 70 4.48 16.80 0.89
CA ILE A 70 3.75 16.33 -0.29
C ILE A 70 2.30 16.04 0.11
N ASP A 71 1.43 15.88 -0.87
CA ASP A 71 0.02 15.54 -0.68
C ASP A 71 -0.35 14.40 -1.65
N PRO A 72 0.11 13.17 -1.38
CA PRO A 72 -0.08 12.06 -2.29
C PRO A 72 -1.55 11.62 -2.31
N VAL A 73 -2.07 11.34 -3.49
CA VAL A 73 -3.31 10.56 -3.67
C VAL A 73 -2.95 9.32 -4.49
N LEU A 74 -3.54 8.19 -4.12
CA LEU A 74 -3.28 6.90 -4.73
C LEU A 74 -4.60 6.29 -5.19
N GLY A 75 -4.72 6.08 -6.51
CA GLY A 75 -5.72 5.21 -7.10
C GLY A 75 -5.14 3.82 -7.35
N SER A 76 -5.96 2.78 -7.15
CA SER A 76 -5.59 1.38 -7.38
C SER A 76 -6.58 0.72 -8.33
N THR A 77 -6.09 -0.06 -9.29
CA THR A 77 -6.92 -0.86 -10.20
C THR A 77 -6.46 -2.30 -10.14
N ILE A 78 -7.40 -3.22 -9.92
CA ILE A 78 -7.14 -4.65 -9.71
C ILE A 78 -7.82 -5.42 -10.84
N ARG A 79 -7.06 -6.21 -11.60
CA ARG A 79 -7.61 -6.92 -12.77
C ARG A 79 -7.20 -8.39 -12.75
N LEU A 80 -8.17 -9.28 -12.93
CA LEU A 80 -7.91 -10.71 -13.05
C LEU A 80 -7.54 -11.09 -14.48
N ARG A 81 -6.32 -11.61 -14.69
CA ARG A 81 -5.79 -12.10 -15.96
C ARG A 81 -5.50 -13.61 -15.86
N GLY A 82 -6.46 -14.42 -16.31
CA GLY A 82 -6.37 -15.87 -16.16
C GLY A 82 -6.40 -16.28 -14.68
N ALA A 83 -5.28 -16.81 -14.18
CA ALA A 83 -5.09 -17.18 -12.77
C ALA A 83 -4.28 -16.15 -11.97
N GLU A 84 -3.78 -15.08 -12.61
CA GLU A 84 -3.00 -14.03 -11.96
C GLU A 84 -3.83 -12.76 -11.79
N VAL A 85 -3.50 -11.98 -10.77
CA VAL A 85 -4.07 -10.68 -10.47
C VAL A 85 -3.05 -9.61 -10.81
N SER A 86 -3.42 -8.66 -11.67
CA SER A 86 -2.61 -7.48 -12.00
C SER A 86 -3.07 -6.29 -11.17
N TYR A 87 -2.12 -5.62 -10.52
CA TYR A 87 -2.30 -4.42 -9.72
C TYR A 87 -1.69 -3.24 -10.47
N PHE A 88 -2.48 -2.19 -10.68
CA PHE A 88 -2.04 -0.94 -11.30
C PHE A 88 -2.32 0.23 -10.36
N TYR A 89 -1.44 1.23 -10.39
CA TYR A 89 -1.56 2.40 -9.56
C TYR A 89 -1.46 3.68 -10.37
N ARG A 90 -2.25 4.66 -9.94
CA ARG A 90 -2.19 6.06 -10.38
C ARG A 90 -1.85 6.89 -9.16
N VAL A 91 -0.74 7.62 -9.22
CA VAL A 91 -0.27 8.48 -8.14
C VAL A 91 -0.45 9.93 -8.57
N SER A 92 -1.04 10.77 -7.73
CA SER A 92 -1.02 12.22 -7.89
C SER A 92 -0.33 12.88 -6.70
N ASN A 93 0.20 14.07 -6.93
CA ASN A 93 0.73 14.93 -5.89
C ASN A 93 -0.13 16.20 -5.87
N GLY A 94 -0.82 16.49 -4.77
CA GLY A 94 -1.78 17.58 -4.67
C GLY A 94 -1.21 18.94 -5.07
N SER A 95 -2.09 19.86 -5.49
CA SER A 95 -1.68 21.21 -5.90
C SER A 95 -1.06 22.04 -4.77
N ASN A 96 -1.35 21.69 -3.51
CA ASN A 96 -0.83 22.36 -2.32
C ASN A 96 0.53 21.81 -1.85
N SER A 97 1.08 20.80 -2.52
CA SER A 97 2.37 20.21 -2.17
C SER A 97 3.51 21.20 -2.32
N ARG A 98 4.43 21.22 -1.35
CA ARG A 98 5.63 22.08 -1.38
C ARG A 98 6.86 21.34 -1.93
N GLN A 99 6.77 20.03 -2.11
CA GLN A 99 7.81 19.19 -2.68
C GLN A 99 7.25 18.35 -3.83
N ALA A 100 8.14 17.95 -4.75
CA ALA A 100 7.83 16.90 -5.71
C ALA A 100 7.88 15.54 -5.01
N LEU A 101 6.96 14.64 -5.35
CA LEU A 101 6.96 13.25 -4.87
C LEU A 101 7.99 12.46 -5.67
N VAL A 102 8.96 11.85 -4.98
CA VAL A 102 10.08 11.15 -5.64
C VAL A 102 10.13 9.67 -5.34
N THR A 103 9.41 9.21 -4.32
CA THR A 103 9.38 7.81 -3.91
C THR A 103 7.96 7.38 -3.55
N PHE A 104 7.59 6.20 -4.01
CA PHE A 104 6.35 5.50 -3.71
C PHE A 104 6.70 4.02 -3.46
N VAL A 105 6.36 3.50 -2.29
CA VAL A 105 6.71 2.13 -1.86
C VAL A 105 5.48 1.44 -1.30
N ILE A 106 5.37 0.13 -1.50
CA ILE A 106 4.38 -0.73 -0.89
C ILE A 106 5.10 -1.81 -0.06
N ASP A 107 4.66 -1.96 1.19
CA ASP A 107 5.26 -2.85 2.19
C ASP A 107 4.20 -3.26 3.25
N PRO A 108 4.05 -4.56 3.58
CA PRO A 108 4.59 -5.72 2.88
C PRO A 108 3.74 -6.11 1.66
N VAL A 109 4.34 -6.85 0.72
CA VAL A 109 3.68 -7.53 -0.40
C VAL A 109 3.86 -9.04 -0.24
N SER A 110 2.80 -9.84 -0.43
CA SER A 110 2.90 -11.28 -0.18
C SER A 110 3.62 -12.05 -1.30
N ASP A 111 3.42 -11.64 -2.55
CA ASP A 111 4.00 -12.27 -3.73
C ASP A 111 3.96 -11.34 -4.95
N ILE A 112 4.89 -11.51 -5.89
CA ILE A 112 4.86 -10.91 -7.23
C ILE A 112 5.23 -11.97 -8.28
N SER A 113 4.55 -11.92 -9.43
CA SER A 113 4.84 -12.80 -10.56
C SER A 113 6.15 -12.40 -11.22
N THR A 114 7.18 -13.22 -10.99
CA THR A 114 8.52 -13.09 -11.56
C THR A 114 8.90 -14.36 -12.32
N SER A 115 9.83 -14.26 -13.27
CA SER A 115 10.42 -15.43 -13.95
C SER A 115 11.24 -16.29 -12.99
N VAL A 116 11.83 -15.67 -11.97
CA VAL A 116 12.59 -16.32 -10.89
C VAL A 116 11.86 -16.07 -9.57
N PRO A 117 11.34 -17.11 -8.89
CA PRO A 117 10.62 -16.94 -7.62
C PRO A 117 11.45 -16.15 -6.61
N LEU A 118 10.84 -15.11 -6.03
CA LEU A 118 11.49 -14.35 -4.96
C LEU A 118 11.36 -15.09 -3.62
N PRO A 119 12.40 -15.04 -2.78
CA PRO A 119 12.28 -15.57 -1.43
C PRO A 119 11.27 -14.75 -0.63
N LYS A 120 10.45 -15.44 0.17
CA LYS A 120 9.41 -14.81 1.01
C LYS A 120 9.95 -14.21 2.30
N ASN A 121 11.09 -14.72 2.77
CA ASN A 121 11.86 -14.25 3.92
C ASN A 121 13.36 -14.46 3.62
N MET A 122 14.27 -13.73 4.28
CA MET A 122 15.71 -14.01 4.12
C MET A 122 16.20 -15.15 5.02
N GLN A 123 15.36 -15.66 5.94
CA GLN A 123 15.69 -16.81 6.78
C GLN A 123 15.84 -18.07 5.92
N GLY A 124 17.08 -18.50 5.70
CA GLY A 124 17.41 -19.70 4.93
C GLY A 124 17.73 -19.46 3.45
N VAL A 125 17.76 -18.19 3.01
CA VAL A 125 18.28 -17.86 1.67
C VAL A 125 19.77 -17.61 1.79
N ASP A 126 20.57 -18.29 0.96
CA ASP A 126 21.98 -17.97 0.81
C ASP A 126 22.10 -16.51 0.32
N VAL A 127 22.64 -15.63 1.17
CA VAL A 127 22.85 -14.21 0.86
C VAL A 127 23.65 -14.06 -0.43
N ARG A 128 24.57 -14.99 -0.73
CA ARG A 128 25.32 -14.99 -2.00
C ARG A 128 24.45 -15.30 -3.20
N ALA A 129 23.43 -16.15 -3.07
CA ALA A 129 22.47 -16.40 -4.13
C ALA A 129 21.56 -15.18 -4.36
N LEU A 130 21.21 -14.45 -3.30
CA LEU A 130 20.44 -13.20 -3.37
C LEU A 130 21.24 -12.07 -4.05
N GLU A 131 22.50 -11.87 -3.66
CA GLU A 131 23.43 -10.93 -4.29
C GLU A 131 23.71 -11.29 -5.76
N GLN A 132 23.90 -12.58 -6.08
CA GLN A 132 24.07 -13.06 -7.46
C GLN A 132 22.79 -12.95 -8.29
N SER A 133 21.61 -13.07 -7.66
CA SER A 133 20.32 -13.03 -8.37
C SER A 133 19.94 -11.63 -8.87
N ASN A 134 20.71 -10.59 -8.53
CA ASN A 134 20.46 -9.21 -8.93
C ASN A 134 18.98 -8.87 -8.68
N THR A 135 18.51 -8.96 -7.43
CA THR A 135 17.11 -8.69 -7.04
C THR A 135 16.56 -7.38 -7.57
N ASN A 136 17.43 -6.39 -7.74
CA ASN A 136 17.14 -5.14 -8.44
C ASN A 136 16.69 -5.38 -9.88
N GLN A 137 17.34 -6.27 -10.63
CA GLN A 137 16.94 -6.68 -11.98
C GLN A 137 15.63 -7.48 -11.97
N ILE A 138 15.45 -8.43 -11.05
CA ILE A 138 14.19 -9.18 -10.95
C ILE A 138 13.01 -8.22 -10.66
N GLY A 139 13.21 -7.27 -9.77
CA GLY A 139 12.26 -6.20 -9.50
C GLY A 139 11.99 -5.34 -10.74
N ARG A 140 13.03 -4.93 -11.48
CA ARG A 140 12.84 -4.16 -12.73
C ARG A 140 11.98 -4.90 -13.74
N ASP A 141 12.21 -6.20 -13.90
CA ASP A 141 11.55 -6.99 -14.94
C ASP A 141 10.10 -7.36 -14.56
N ALA A 142 9.81 -7.46 -13.26
CA ALA A 142 8.46 -7.76 -12.76
C ALA A 142 7.57 -6.54 -12.54
N LEU A 143 8.16 -5.35 -12.37
CA LEU A 143 7.43 -4.11 -12.13
C LEU A 143 7.20 -3.32 -13.43
N ILE A 144 5.94 -3.02 -13.72
CA ILE A 144 5.56 -2.05 -14.74
C ILE A 144 5.89 -0.66 -14.19
N THR A 145 6.78 0.04 -14.88
CA THR A 145 7.35 1.32 -14.43
C THR A 145 7.19 2.38 -15.52
N PRO A 146 6.56 3.54 -15.22
CA PRO A 146 6.42 4.61 -16.19
C PRO A 146 7.75 5.33 -16.47
N HIS A 147 7.82 6.06 -17.58
CA HIS A 147 9.01 6.83 -17.95
C HIS A 147 9.40 7.85 -16.85
N GLY A 148 10.70 8.01 -16.60
CA GLY A 148 11.21 8.90 -15.54
C GLY A 148 11.19 8.30 -14.14
N TRP A 149 10.83 7.01 -14.01
CA TRP A 149 10.84 6.24 -12.77
C TRP A 149 11.69 4.99 -12.90
N TYR A 150 12.05 4.46 -11.74
CA TYR A 150 12.81 3.25 -11.56
C TYR A 150 12.09 2.35 -10.56
N GLY A 151 11.72 1.13 -10.98
CA GLY A 151 11.13 0.12 -10.10
C GLY A 151 12.20 -0.65 -9.33
N SER A 152 11.91 -0.96 -8.06
CA SER A 152 12.78 -1.73 -7.17
C SER A 152 11.98 -2.74 -6.37
N ALA A 153 12.54 -3.92 -6.16
CA ALA A 153 12.05 -4.92 -5.22
C ALA A 153 13.16 -5.28 -4.24
N ALA A 154 12.83 -5.37 -2.96
CA ALA A 154 13.75 -5.73 -1.89
C ALA A 154 13.07 -6.70 -0.93
N VAL A 155 13.81 -7.67 -0.40
CA VAL A 155 13.30 -8.60 0.62
C VAL A 155 13.99 -8.27 1.94
N SER A 156 13.20 -8.16 3.01
CA SER A 156 13.64 -7.90 4.37
C SER A 156 13.20 -9.05 5.28
N ASN A 157 13.99 -9.32 6.33
CA ASN A 157 13.60 -10.29 7.35
C ASN A 157 12.36 -9.84 8.14
N ASP A 158 12.26 -8.54 8.41
CA ASP A 158 11.24 -7.98 9.29
C ASP A 158 9.99 -7.56 8.51
N MET A 159 10.17 -7.18 7.24
CA MET A 159 9.12 -6.58 6.41
C MET A 159 8.69 -7.45 5.24
N GLY A 160 9.35 -8.60 4.99
CA GLY A 160 9.07 -9.43 3.81
C GLY A 160 9.43 -8.72 2.50
N LEU A 161 8.64 -8.95 1.45
CA LEU A 161 8.86 -8.34 0.14
C LEU A 161 8.32 -6.89 0.13
N ARG A 162 9.23 -5.97 -0.19
CA ARG A 162 8.97 -4.55 -0.41
C ARG A 162 9.15 -4.24 -1.89
N ILE A 163 8.20 -3.54 -2.47
CA ILE A 163 8.31 -3.03 -3.84
C ILE A 163 8.16 -1.52 -3.85
N GLY A 164 8.72 -0.86 -4.84
CA GLY A 164 8.55 0.57 -4.96
C GLY A 164 9.07 1.14 -6.25
N TRP A 165 8.77 2.41 -6.43
CA TRP A 165 9.20 3.22 -7.55
C TRP A 165 9.85 4.49 -7.01
N MET A 166 10.97 4.84 -7.60
CA MET A 166 11.74 6.03 -7.28
C MET A 166 12.06 6.79 -8.56
N SER A 167 12.03 8.12 -8.52
CA SER A 167 12.28 8.92 -9.72
C SER A 167 13.72 8.70 -10.21
N SER A 168 13.89 8.48 -11.52
CA SER A 168 15.15 8.03 -12.11
C SER A 168 16.25 9.10 -12.17
N SER A 169 15.95 10.36 -11.87
CA SER A 169 16.93 11.43 -11.94
C SER A 169 17.06 12.21 -10.63
N MET A 170 18.18 12.00 -9.95
CA MET A 170 18.68 13.01 -9.01
C MET A 170 19.16 14.28 -9.76
N ASN A 171 19.53 14.16 -11.05
CA ASN A 171 20.05 15.23 -11.91
C ASN A 171 18.97 15.98 -12.73
N LYS A 172 18.44 17.05 -12.14
CA LYS A 172 17.69 18.20 -12.72
C LYS A 172 16.50 18.00 -13.68
N SER A 173 16.42 16.97 -14.53
CA SER A 173 15.40 16.85 -15.61
C SER A 173 14.21 15.94 -15.31
N ALA A 174 14.34 14.90 -14.46
CA ALA A 174 13.19 14.12 -13.96
C ALA A 174 13.08 14.30 -12.45
N ARG A 175 12.29 15.30 -12.00
CA ARG A 175 12.26 15.75 -10.60
C ARG A 175 11.24 15.01 -9.73
N GLY A 176 10.81 13.81 -10.12
CA GLY A 176 9.62 13.17 -9.56
C GLY A 176 8.33 13.85 -10.03
N LEU A 177 7.25 13.64 -9.29
CA LEU A 177 5.92 14.16 -9.59
C LEU A 177 5.69 15.51 -8.89
N ALA A 178 5.71 16.60 -9.67
CA ALA A 178 5.49 17.95 -9.13
C ALA A 178 4.05 18.14 -8.59
N ALA A 179 3.84 19.20 -7.83
CA ALA A 179 2.52 19.57 -7.30
C ALA A 179 1.49 19.74 -8.44
N GLY A 180 0.29 19.22 -8.23
CA GLY A 180 -0.82 19.21 -9.18
C GLY A 180 -0.70 18.19 -10.31
N LEU A 181 0.38 17.39 -10.38
CA LEU A 181 0.57 16.40 -11.44
C LEU A 181 0.12 15.00 -11.00
N THR A 182 -0.25 14.20 -12.00
CA THR A 182 -0.67 12.80 -11.87
C THR A 182 0.13 11.92 -12.83
N GLN A 183 0.54 10.75 -12.35
CA GLN A 183 1.23 9.73 -13.13
C GLN A 183 0.55 8.38 -12.92
N ALA A 184 0.18 7.73 -14.02
CA ALA A 184 -0.28 6.34 -14.04
C ALA A 184 0.80 5.41 -14.59
N GLY A 185 0.53 4.10 -14.57
CA GLY A 185 1.40 3.10 -15.21
C GLY A 185 2.39 2.43 -14.26
N PHE A 186 2.24 2.63 -12.95
CA PHE A 186 2.90 1.78 -11.95
C PHE A 186 2.10 0.49 -11.81
N GLY A 187 2.75 -0.67 -11.75
CA GLY A 187 2.01 -1.91 -11.53
C GLY A 187 2.86 -3.17 -11.54
N PHE A 188 2.22 -4.30 -11.29
CA PHE A 188 2.81 -5.64 -11.28
C PHE A 188 1.71 -6.71 -11.26
N SER A 189 2.07 -7.98 -11.44
CA SER A 189 1.15 -9.11 -11.31
C SER A 189 1.51 -9.97 -10.10
N SER A 190 0.55 -10.74 -9.59
CA SER A 190 0.74 -11.70 -8.50
C SER A 190 -0.25 -12.87 -8.62
N LYS A 191 0.07 -14.00 -8.01
CA LYS A 191 -0.86 -15.14 -7.86
C LYS A 191 -1.75 -15.00 -6.62
N ASP A 192 -1.37 -14.12 -5.70
CA ASP A 192 -2.10 -13.82 -4.49
C ASP A 192 -3.20 -12.77 -4.76
N ILE A 193 -4.31 -12.88 -4.04
CA ILE A 193 -5.42 -11.94 -4.15
C ILE A 193 -5.28 -10.78 -3.17
N SER A 194 -6.19 -9.83 -3.30
CA SER A 194 -6.03 -8.49 -2.78
C SER A 194 -6.23 -8.44 -1.26
N GLY A 195 -5.54 -7.52 -0.63
CA GLY A 195 -5.81 -7.01 0.70
C GLY A 195 -5.44 -5.55 0.76
N ILE A 196 -5.41 -4.96 1.97
CA ILE A 196 -5.15 -3.52 2.11
C ILE A 196 -3.94 -3.28 3.00
N ARG A 197 -2.93 -2.65 2.42
CA ARG A 197 -1.71 -2.23 3.10
C ARG A 197 -1.48 -0.74 2.88
N ASN A 198 -0.52 -0.18 3.60
CA ASN A 198 -0.15 1.21 3.44
C ASN A 198 0.96 1.34 2.40
N ALA A 199 0.70 2.14 1.38
CA ALA A 199 1.73 2.71 0.55
C ALA A 199 2.42 3.86 1.28
N GLN A 200 3.75 3.94 1.20
CA GLN A 200 4.57 5.01 1.76
C GLN A 200 5.06 5.93 0.64
N PHE A 201 4.96 7.24 0.85
CA PHE A 201 5.36 8.26 -0.11
C PHE A 201 6.38 9.21 0.51
N ARG A 202 7.38 9.60 -0.28
CA ARG A 202 8.37 10.61 0.13
C ARG A 202 8.53 11.69 -0.92
N GLY A 203 8.59 12.93 -0.45
CA GLY A 203 8.93 14.12 -1.21
C GLY A 203 10.43 14.28 -1.40
N ARG A 204 10.80 15.16 -2.33
CA ARG A 204 12.18 15.56 -2.56
C ARG A 204 12.63 16.51 -1.45
N ALA A 205 13.15 15.93 -0.37
CA ALA A 205 13.89 16.67 0.65
C ALA A 205 15.37 16.83 0.24
N PRO A 206 16.03 17.94 0.61
CA PRO A 206 17.49 18.02 0.61
C PRO A 206 18.12 16.88 1.41
N VAL A 207 19.33 16.47 1.03
CA VAL A 207 20.10 15.52 1.85
C VAL A 207 20.39 16.20 3.19
N PHE A 208 19.86 15.60 4.26
CA PHE A 208 20.15 16.06 5.60
C PHE A 208 21.54 15.58 6.02
N GLY A 209 22.32 16.48 6.60
CA GLY A 209 23.67 16.21 7.06
C GLY A 209 24.16 17.29 8.01
N TYR A 210 25.32 17.03 8.60
CA TYR A 210 25.98 17.90 9.54
C TYR A 210 27.27 18.44 8.94
N VAL A 211 27.77 19.53 9.50
CA VAL A 211 29.10 20.05 9.16
C VAL A 211 30.22 19.24 9.82
N ASP A 212 29.88 18.45 10.83
CA ASP A 212 30.72 17.59 11.65
C ASP A 212 30.10 16.17 11.77
N GLU A 213 30.41 15.44 12.85
CA GLU A 213 29.85 14.10 13.11
C GLU A 213 28.35 14.10 13.44
N GLY A 214 27.79 15.25 13.82
CA GLY A 214 26.42 15.41 14.25
C GLY A 214 26.17 15.10 15.74
N PRO A 215 24.90 15.14 16.17
CA PRO A 215 24.50 14.86 17.54
C PRO A 215 24.71 13.40 17.89
N THR A 216 25.11 13.17 19.14
CA THR A 216 25.14 11.86 19.79
C THR A 216 23.97 11.71 20.77
N GLY A 217 23.85 10.53 21.39
CA GLY A 217 22.86 10.28 22.45
C GLY A 217 21.39 10.47 22.02
N GLU A 218 20.58 11.02 22.92
CA GLU A 218 19.12 11.09 22.77
C GLU A 218 18.65 11.88 21.54
N ILE A 219 19.36 12.95 21.18
CA ILE A 219 19.03 13.76 19.99
C ILE A 219 19.22 12.92 18.71
N SER A 220 20.28 12.12 18.66
CA SER A 220 20.56 11.22 17.54
C SER A 220 19.44 10.17 17.38
N GLU A 221 19.02 9.54 18.49
CA GLU A 221 17.93 8.56 18.49
C GLU A 221 16.59 9.14 18.04
N GLN A 222 16.28 10.36 18.49
CA GLN A 222 15.05 11.04 18.09
C GLN A 222 15.05 11.45 16.64
N LEU A 223 16.19 11.95 16.16
CA LEU A 223 16.31 12.26 14.74
C LEU A 223 16.20 10.99 13.91
N GLU A 224 16.77 9.86 14.35
CA GLU A 224 16.61 8.60 13.66
C GLU A 224 15.13 8.18 13.61
N LYS A 225 14.37 8.37 14.69
CA LYS A 225 12.90 8.19 14.68
C LYS A 225 12.21 9.13 13.68
N LEU A 226 12.62 10.40 13.58
CA LEU A 226 12.08 11.34 12.59
C LEU A 226 12.38 10.87 11.16
N ARG A 227 13.61 10.42 10.88
CA ARG A 227 14.03 9.91 9.56
C ARG A 227 13.33 8.62 9.18
N GLN A 228 13.14 7.72 10.13
CA GLN A 228 12.41 6.47 9.92
C GLN A 228 10.96 6.74 9.54
N ASN A 229 10.33 7.76 10.13
CA ASN A 229 8.94 8.15 9.88
C ASN A 229 8.78 9.29 8.86
N ASP A 230 9.83 9.61 8.09
CA ASP A 230 9.81 10.70 7.10
C ASP A 230 9.09 10.29 5.80
N PHE A 231 7.81 9.96 5.92
CA PHE A 231 6.94 9.57 4.83
C PHE A 231 5.47 9.86 5.14
N ILE A 232 4.64 9.92 4.10
CA ILE A 232 3.17 9.92 4.21
C ILE A 232 2.64 8.56 3.79
N THR A 233 1.60 8.07 4.47
CA THR A 233 0.93 6.81 4.10
C THR A 233 -0.41 7.02 3.41
N ARG A 234 -0.74 6.13 2.47
CA ARG A 234 -2.10 5.99 1.92
C ARG A 234 -2.47 4.50 1.83
N PRO A 235 -3.72 4.12 2.08
CA PRO A 235 -4.14 2.74 1.88
C PRO A 235 -4.09 2.39 0.39
N ALA A 236 -3.69 1.15 0.08
CA ALA A 236 -3.52 0.64 -1.26
C ALA A 236 -4.03 -0.80 -1.34
N ALA A 237 -4.63 -1.17 -2.47
CA ALA A 237 -4.91 -2.58 -2.76
C ALA A 237 -3.61 -3.27 -3.19
N VAL A 238 -3.24 -4.36 -2.52
CA VAL A 238 -1.98 -5.08 -2.74
C VAL A 238 -2.23 -6.57 -2.61
N PRO A 239 -1.41 -7.45 -3.20
CA PRO A 239 -1.51 -8.87 -2.91
C PRO A 239 -1.09 -9.13 -1.46
N ALA A 240 -2.00 -9.74 -0.72
CA ALA A 240 -1.84 -10.01 0.70
C ALA A 240 -2.38 -11.38 1.11
N ILE A 241 -3.28 -11.96 0.30
CA ILE A 241 -3.96 -13.20 0.62
C ILE A 241 -3.48 -14.29 -0.33
N ALA A 242 -2.74 -15.25 0.22
CA ALA A 242 -2.28 -16.40 -0.54
C ALA A 242 -3.47 -17.23 -1.05
N VAL A 243 -3.46 -17.56 -2.34
CA VAL A 243 -4.45 -18.48 -2.93
C VAL A 243 -4.03 -19.93 -2.63
N PRO A 244 -4.89 -20.77 -2.03
CA PRO A 244 -4.59 -22.18 -1.81
C PRO A 244 -4.24 -22.91 -3.12
N ASN A 245 -3.24 -23.79 -3.05
CA ASN A 245 -2.88 -24.69 -4.14
C ASN A 245 -2.69 -26.12 -3.58
N PRO A 246 -3.59 -27.09 -3.87
CA PRO A 246 -4.75 -26.97 -4.76
C PRO A 246 -5.79 -25.96 -4.26
N PHE A 247 -6.64 -25.47 -5.18
CA PHE A 247 -7.63 -24.45 -4.85
C PHE A 247 -8.70 -24.98 -3.89
N ASP A 248 -8.91 -24.26 -2.79
CA ASP A 248 -9.94 -24.52 -1.78
C ASP A 248 -10.67 -23.20 -1.49
N ALA A 249 -11.95 -23.15 -1.84
CA ALA A 249 -12.78 -21.95 -1.67
C ALA A 249 -13.09 -21.65 -0.21
N ALA A 250 -13.28 -22.67 0.64
CA ALA A 250 -13.56 -22.47 2.05
C ALA A 250 -12.34 -21.87 2.76
N LEU A 251 -11.16 -22.44 2.52
CA LEU A 251 -9.91 -21.91 3.06
C LEU A 251 -9.61 -20.50 2.56
N LEU A 252 -9.87 -20.21 1.28
CA LEU A 252 -9.67 -18.86 0.75
C LEU A 252 -10.62 -17.84 1.39
N LEU A 253 -11.89 -18.19 1.60
CA LEU A 253 -12.85 -17.32 2.30
C LEU A 253 -12.44 -17.07 3.76
N ASP A 254 -11.89 -18.06 4.46
CA ASP A 254 -11.33 -17.85 5.81
C ASP A 254 -10.16 -16.86 5.81
N ARG A 255 -9.31 -16.91 4.78
CA ARG A 255 -8.20 -15.96 4.65
C ARG A 255 -8.68 -14.54 4.33
N ILE A 256 -9.68 -14.40 3.44
CA ILE A 256 -10.36 -13.12 3.18
C ILE A 256 -10.95 -12.55 4.46
N ARG A 257 -11.66 -13.38 5.23
CA ARG A 257 -12.22 -13.00 6.53
C ARG A 257 -11.13 -12.53 7.51
N THR A 258 -10.02 -13.25 7.60
CA THR A 258 -8.89 -12.90 8.48
C THR A 258 -8.31 -11.54 8.12
N GLU A 259 -8.10 -11.26 6.83
CA GLU A 259 -7.62 -9.96 6.34
C GLU A 259 -8.63 -8.84 6.64
N MET A 260 -9.91 -9.06 6.35
CA MET A 260 -11.01 -8.11 6.60
C MET A 260 -11.11 -7.72 8.08
N ASN A 261 -10.86 -8.65 9.00
CA ASN A 261 -10.91 -8.39 10.44
C ASN A 261 -9.83 -7.39 10.92
N THR A 262 -8.84 -7.06 10.08
CA THR A 262 -7.86 -6.00 10.38
C THR A 262 -8.35 -4.59 10.02
N TRP A 263 -9.41 -4.47 9.22
CA TRP A 263 -9.87 -3.21 8.63
C TRP A 263 -10.54 -2.25 9.62
N PRO A 264 -11.30 -2.71 10.65
CA PRO A 264 -11.85 -1.81 11.65
C PRO A 264 -10.78 -1.00 12.41
N GLY A 265 -9.65 -1.63 12.77
CA GLY A 265 -8.53 -0.94 13.41
C GLY A 265 -7.86 0.09 12.50
N LYS A 266 -8.02 -0.02 11.19
CA LYS A 266 -7.56 0.92 10.17
C LYS A 266 -8.62 1.96 9.79
N GLN A 267 -9.79 1.94 10.44
CA GLN A 267 -10.95 2.79 10.12
C GLN A 267 -11.47 2.62 8.68
N LEU A 268 -11.22 1.46 8.07
CA LEU A 268 -11.67 1.14 6.72
C LEU A 268 -13.04 0.44 6.71
N LEU A 269 -13.53 0.03 7.88
CA LEU A 269 -14.75 -0.75 8.03
C LEU A 269 -15.37 -0.50 9.41
N ASP A 270 -16.64 -0.14 9.45
CA ASP A 270 -17.40 -0.01 10.70
C ASP A 270 -17.50 -1.38 11.40
N PRO A 271 -17.26 -1.49 12.72
CA PRO A 271 -17.30 -2.77 13.43
C PRO A 271 -18.65 -3.50 13.35
N ALA A 272 -19.78 -2.78 13.36
CA ALA A 272 -21.10 -3.42 13.28
C ALA A 272 -21.36 -3.96 11.88
N PHE A 273 -20.92 -3.24 10.84
CA PHE A 273 -20.97 -3.73 9.47
C PHE A 273 -19.99 -4.90 9.24
N ALA A 274 -18.79 -4.85 9.82
CA ALA A 274 -17.83 -5.95 9.82
C ALA A 274 -18.44 -7.25 10.34
N ALA A 275 -19.14 -7.19 11.47
CA ALA A 275 -19.81 -8.35 12.06
C ALA A 275 -20.92 -8.92 11.16
N GLN A 276 -21.58 -8.08 10.34
CA GLN A 276 -22.55 -8.56 9.36
C GLN A 276 -21.85 -9.29 8.20
N LEU A 277 -20.80 -8.69 7.64
CA LEU A 277 -20.02 -9.31 6.56
C LEU A 277 -19.38 -10.63 7.01
N ASP A 278 -18.84 -10.67 8.24
CA ASP A 278 -18.21 -11.84 8.85
C ASP A 278 -19.14 -13.06 8.88
N ARG A 279 -20.40 -12.88 9.30
CA ARG A 279 -21.39 -13.96 9.36
C ARG A 279 -21.62 -14.59 7.98
N TYR A 280 -21.76 -13.79 6.94
CA TYR A 280 -21.97 -14.32 5.59
C TYR A 280 -20.72 -15.01 5.03
N LEU A 281 -19.51 -14.50 5.33
CA LEU A 281 -18.26 -15.18 4.95
C LEU A 281 -18.15 -16.55 5.62
N VAL A 282 -18.46 -16.64 6.93
CA VAL A 282 -18.49 -17.91 7.67
C VAL A 282 -19.51 -18.87 7.06
N SER A 283 -20.74 -18.43 6.83
CA SER A 283 -21.78 -19.28 6.23
C SER A 283 -21.41 -19.75 4.82
N ALA A 284 -20.78 -18.89 4.00
CA ALA A 284 -20.29 -19.28 2.68
C ALA A 284 -19.17 -20.33 2.75
N ALA A 285 -18.20 -20.15 3.64
CA ALA A 285 -17.11 -21.10 3.85
C ALA A 285 -17.64 -22.47 4.32
N GLU A 286 -18.52 -22.49 5.32
CA GLU A 286 -19.15 -23.73 5.80
C GLU A 286 -19.95 -24.43 4.69
N ALA A 287 -20.71 -23.67 3.89
CA ALA A 287 -21.46 -24.25 2.78
C ALA A 287 -20.53 -24.91 1.74
N TYR A 288 -19.36 -24.34 1.45
CA TYR A 288 -18.36 -25.01 0.60
C TYR A 288 -17.77 -26.26 1.25
N ARG A 289 -17.48 -26.24 2.56
CA ARG A 289 -17.00 -27.44 3.29
C ARG A 289 -18.02 -28.59 3.26
N LEU A 290 -19.31 -28.25 3.32
CA LEU A 290 -20.43 -29.20 3.23
C LEU A 290 -20.79 -29.58 1.78
N ASN A 291 -19.95 -29.23 0.79
CA ASN A 291 -20.18 -29.47 -0.63
C ASN A 291 -21.53 -28.93 -1.14
N ASN A 292 -21.94 -27.77 -0.65
CA ASN A 292 -23.15 -27.05 -1.06
C ASN A 292 -22.79 -25.72 -1.74
N PRO A 293 -22.21 -25.76 -2.96
CA PRO A 293 -21.73 -24.55 -3.64
C PRO A 293 -22.85 -23.58 -3.99
N LYS A 294 -24.09 -24.04 -4.15
CA LYS A 294 -25.24 -23.17 -4.44
C LYS A 294 -25.50 -22.20 -3.28
N VAL A 295 -25.61 -22.73 -2.06
CA VAL A 295 -25.82 -21.91 -0.86
C VAL A 295 -24.64 -20.97 -0.61
N ALA A 296 -23.41 -21.46 -0.82
CA ALA A 296 -22.21 -20.62 -0.71
C ALA A 296 -22.25 -19.42 -1.68
N LYS A 297 -22.61 -19.64 -2.95
CA LYS A 297 -22.77 -18.57 -3.95
C LYS A 297 -23.85 -17.57 -3.55
N GLU A 298 -24.98 -18.01 -2.99
CA GLU A 298 -26.05 -17.13 -2.50
C GLU A 298 -25.57 -16.20 -1.38
N HIS A 299 -24.78 -16.71 -0.43
CA HIS A 299 -24.17 -15.89 0.63
C HIS A 299 -23.15 -14.88 0.06
N ILE A 300 -22.29 -15.30 -0.87
CA ILE A 300 -21.36 -14.39 -1.54
C ILE A 300 -22.11 -13.30 -2.32
N HIS A 301 -23.18 -13.63 -3.06
CA HIS A 301 -23.98 -12.63 -3.75
C HIS A 301 -24.68 -11.66 -2.80
N THR A 302 -25.08 -12.13 -1.61
CA THR A 302 -25.66 -11.28 -0.58
C THR A 302 -24.63 -10.28 -0.06
N LEU A 303 -23.40 -10.71 0.24
CA LEU A 303 -22.28 -9.83 0.60
C LEU A 303 -22.06 -8.75 -0.47
N ARG A 304 -21.93 -9.15 -1.73
CA ARG A 304 -21.71 -8.22 -2.84
C ARG A 304 -22.84 -7.20 -2.97
N LYS A 305 -24.10 -7.61 -2.78
CA LYS A 305 -25.25 -6.69 -2.74
C LYS A 305 -25.18 -5.70 -1.56
N MET A 306 -24.65 -6.10 -0.41
CA MET A 306 -24.43 -5.18 0.72
C MET A 306 -23.36 -4.15 0.38
N LEU A 307 -22.25 -4.56 -0.24
CA LEU A 307 -21.19 -3.63 -0.67
C LEU A 307 -21.69 -2.63 -1.72
N ALA A 308 -22.47 -3.09 -2.71
CA ALA A 308 -23.04 -2.24 -3.74
C ALA A 308 -24.07 -1.21 -3.21
N LYS A 309 -24.68 -1.46 -2.04
CA LYS A 309 -25.56 -0.50 -1.36
C LYS A 309 -24.77 0.63 -0.69
N GLU A 310 -23.59 0.33 -0.15
CA GLU A 310 -22.69 1.32 0.48
C GLU A 310 -21.96 2.16 -0.60
N HIS A 311 -21.60 1.53 -1.71
CA HIS A 311 -20.91 2.18 -2.83
C HIS A 311 -21.57 1.81 -4.16
N HIS A 312 -22.28 2.76 -4.74
CA HIS A 312 -22.67 2.68 -6.15
C HIS A 312 -21.39 2.53 -7.00
N HIS A 313 -21.39 1.57 -7.92
CA HIS A 313 -20.25 1.28 -8.80
C HIS A 313 -18.99 0.73 -8.11
N VAL A 314 -19.15 -0.12 -7.09
CA VAL A 314 -18.03 -0.87 -6.50
C VAL A 314 -17.23 -1.71 -7.52
N ASP A 315 -17.81 -1.96 -8.69
CA ASP A 315 -17.25 -2.71 -9.81
C ASP A 315 -16.57 -1.84 -10.89
N ASN A 316 -16.66 -0.51 -10.83
CA ASN A 316 -16.01 0.39 -11.78
C ASN A 316 -14.58 0.72 -11.32
N ASP A 317 -13.61 0.02 -11.90
CA ASP A 317 -12.19 0.09 -11.56
C ASP A 317 -11.49 1.45 -11.88
N ASP A 318 -12.15 2.34 -12.64
CA ASP A 318 -11.53 3.56 -13.19
C ASP A 318 -11.93 4.86 -12.46
N ALA A 319 -12.86 4.82 -11.50
CA ALA A 319 -13.52 6.00 -10.92
C ALA A 319 -12.97 6.47 -9.55
N ASP A 320 -11.68 6.27 -9.29
CA ASP A 320 -11.03 6.69 -8.02
C ASP A 320 -10.85 8.22 -7.89
N ASP A 321 -11.11 9.01 -8.94
CA ASP A 321 -10.96 10.48 -8.88
C ASP A 321 -12.18 11.20 -8.25
N GLU A 322 -13.24 10.47 -7.88
CA GLU A 322 -14.52 11.05 -7.46
C GLU A 322 -14.77 11.03 -5.94
N ASP A 323 -13.78 10.71 -5.10
CA ASP A 323 -13.89 10.99 -3.66
C ASP A 323 -13.60 12.48 -3.38
N THR A 324 -14.41 13.33 -4.01
CA THR A 324 -14.49 14.74 -3.67
C THR A 324 -14.90 14.88 -2.20
N GLU A 325 -14.42 15.92 -1.53
CA GLU A 325 -14.77 16.22 -0.13
C GLU A 325 -16.29 16.33 0.10
N GLU A 326 -17.05 16.59 -0.96
CA GLU A 326 -18.52 16.60 -0.94
C GLU A 326 -19.12 15.21 -0.71
N HIS A 327 -18.54 14.15 -1.30
CA HIS A 327 -18.97 12.76 -1.07
C HIS A 327 -18.62 12.24 0.34
N LYS A 328 -17.55 12.75 0.96
CA LYS A 328 -17.21 12.40 2.35
C LYS A 328 -18.16 13.02 3.38
N ARG A 329 -18.81 14.15 3.05
CA ARG A 329 -19.60 14.95 3.99
C ARG A 329 -21.04 14.46 4.19
N VAL A 330 -21.60 13.71 3.24
CA VAL A 330 -23.06 13.48 3.19
C VAL A 330 -23.50 12.11 3.72
N THR A 331 -22.61 11.12 3.81
CA THR A 331 -22.93 9.80 4.37
C THR A 331 -21.73 9.25 5.13
N ARG A 332 -21.83 9.03 6.45
CA ARG A 332 -20.94 8.11 7.15
C ARG A 332 -21.17 6.72 6.56
N ARG A 333 -20.37 6.34 5.57
CA ARG A 333 -20.44 5.00 4.97
C ARG A 333 -19.92 3.98 5.97
N SER A 334 -20.51 2.79 5.92
CA SER A 334 -20.15 1.70 6.84
C SER A 334 -18.83 1.02 6.45
N ILE A 335 -18.32 1.30 5.25
CA ILE A 335 -17.07 0.76 4.72
C ILE A 335 -16.40 1.82 3.84
N ASP A 336 -15.07 1.81 3.80
CA ASP A 336 -14.27 2.61 2.88
C ASP A 336 -14.40 2.08 1.44
N ARG A 337 -14.34 2.97 0.46
CA ARG A 337 -14.54 2.62 -0.95
C ARG A 337 -13.48 1.64 -1.47
N LEU A 338 -12.21 1.83 -1.10
CA LEU A 338 -11.14 0.91 -1.47
C LEU A 338 -11.39 -0.45 -0.84
N ALA A 339 -11.80 -0.50 0.43
CA ALA A 339 -12.10 -1.74 1.13
C ALA A 339 -13.28 -2.51 0.53
N ALA A 340 -14.36 -1.81 0.16
CA ALA A 340 -15.48 -2.41 -0.54
C ALA A 340 -15.07 -2.99 -1.90
N ARG A 341 -14.24 -2.27 -2.68
CA ARG A 341 -13.76 -2.74 -3.98
C ARG A 341 -12.85 -3.96 -3.86
N VAL A 342 -11.91 -3.95 -2.92
CA VAL A 342 -11.03 -5.09 -2.64
C VAL A 342 -11.86 -6.32 -2.28
N LEU A 343 -12.80 -6.18 -1.34
CA LEU A 343 -13.65 -7.30 -0.94
C LEU A 343 -14.54 -7.81 -2.09
N ASP A 344 -15.17 -6.92 -2.87
CA ASP A 344 -15.96 -7.34 -4.03
C ASP A 344 -15.11 -8.08 -5.07
N PHE A 345 -13.89 -7.60 -5.34
CA PHE A 345 -12.95 -8.28 -6.23
C PHE A 345 -12.61 -9.69 -5.73
N ASP A 346 -12.26 -9.85 -4.46
CA ASP A 346 -11.89 -11.14 -3.87
C ASP A 346 -13.08 -12.13 -3.90
N LEU A 347 -14.28 -11.65 -3.62
CA LEU A 347 -15.51 -12.44 -3.72
C LEU A 347 -15.80 -12.88 -5.16
N ARG A 348 -15.61 -11.99 -6.15
CA ARG A 348 -15.70 -12.35 -7.58
C ARG A 348 -14.66 -13.39 -7.97
N TYR A 349 -13.45 -13.28 -7.45
CA TYR A 349 -12.38 -14.24 -7.70
C TYR A 349 -12.78 -15.64 -7.25
N VAL A 350 -13.31 -15.79 -6.02
CA VAL A 350 -13.80 -17.08 -5.50
C VAL A 350 -14.87 -17.69 -6.41
N LEU A 351 -15.89 -16.90 -6.78
CA LEU A 351 -16.98 -17.36 -7.65
C LEU A 351 -16.46 -17.89 -8.99
N LYS A 352 -15.58 -17.12 -9.65
CA LYS A 352 -15.04 -17.46 -10.96
C LYS A 352 -14.16 -18.72 -10.91
N ARG A 353 -13.35 -18.90 -9.87
CA ARG A 353 -12.51 -20.09 -9.70
C ARG A 353 -13.33 -21.36 -9.50
N MET A 354 -14.43 -21.27 -8.75
CA MET A 354 -15.36 -22.40 -8.57
C MET A 354 -16.08 -22.79 -9.86
N GLU A 355 -16.38 -21.83 -10.74
CA GLU A 355 -17.00 -22.12 -12.04
C GLU A 355 -16.04 -22.82 -13.00
N GLN A 356 -14.77 -22.40 -13.04
CA GLN A 356 -13.76 -23.00 -13.92
C GLN A 356 -13.37 -24.44 -13.54
N GLY A 357 -13.53 -24.83 -12.28
CA GLY A 357 -13.27 -26.21 -11.82
C GLY A 357 -14.23 -27.23 -12.44
N HIS A 358 -15.51 -26.87 -12.53
CA HIS A 358 -16.54 -27.77 -13.05
C HIS A 358 -16.43 -28.04 -14.57
N ASP A 359 -15.88 -27.09 -15.34
CA ASP A 359 -15.76 -27.25 -16.79
C ASP A 359 -14.65 -28.24 -17.22
N LYS A 360 -13.63 -28.44 -16.39
CA LYS A 360 -12.52 -29.35 -16.71
C LYS A 360 -12.87 -30.82 -16.47
N ASP A 361 -13.69 -31.11 -15.47
CA ASP A 361 -14.12 -32.48 -15.16
C ASP A 361 -15.18 -33.01 -16.14
N GLY A 362 -15.93 -32.11 -16.80
CA GLY A 362 -16.98 -32.47 -17.75
C GLY A 362 -16.51 -32.83 -19.17
N ARG A 363 -15.29 -32.46 -19.58
CA ARG A 363 -14.80 -32.68 -20.97
C ARG A 363 -13.86 -33.88 -21.14
N GLY A 364 -13.52 -34.59 -20.07
CA GLY A 364 -12.49 -35.63 -20.09
C GLY A 364 -12.91 -37.02 -20.58
N ASN A 365 -14.19 -37.29 -20.86
CA ASN A 365 -14.67 -38.67 -21.07
C ASN A 365 -15.36 -38.97 -22.42
N ASP A 366 -15.52 -38.00 -23.32
CA ASP A 366 -16.24 -38.24 -24.59
C ASP A 366 -15.33 -38.51 -25.82
N GLU A 367 -14.00 -38.43 -25.69
CA GLU A 367 -13.09 -38.64 -26.84
C GLU A 367 -12.65 -40.09 -27.09
N HIS A 368 -13.11 -41.08 -26.30
CA HIS A 368 -12.70 -42.48 -26.50
C HIS A 368 -13.75 -43.40 -27.14
N ARG A 369 -14.69 -42.86 -27.93
CA ARG A 369 -15.79 -43.65 -28.51
C ARG A 369 -16.00 -43.53 -30.03
N LYS A 370 -14.94 -43.38 -30.81
CA LYS A 370 -15.02 -43.53 -32.28
C LYS A 370 -13.76 -44.17 -32.87
N ASP A 371 -13.63 -45.47 -32.67
CA ASP A 371 -13.01 -46.38 -33.64
C ASP A 371 -13.70 -47.73 -33.51
N ASP A 372 -14.87 -47.86 -34.14
CA ASP A 372 -15.47 -49.16 -34.44
C ASP A 372 -15.10 -49.54 -35.88
N PRO A 373 -14.14 -50.48 -36.07
CA PRO A 373 -13.70 -50.88 -37.40
C PRO A 373 -14.67 -51.86 -38.12
N ARG A 374 -15.88 -52.13 -37.61
CA ARG A 374 -16.81 -53.12 -38.20
C ARG A 374 -17.79 -52.58 -39.23
N LYS A 375 -17.33 -51.72 -40.14
CA LYS A 375 -18.03 -51.44 -41.41
C LYS A 375 -17.07 -51.51 -42.59
N ARG A 376 -16.73 -52.72 -43.02
CA ARG A 376 -16.40 -53.06 -44.40
C ARG A 376 -16.96 -54.41 -44.75
#